data_AF-A0A2M7VYH9-F1
#
_entry.id   AF-A0A2M7VYH9-F1
#
_cell.length_a   1.000
_cell.length_b   1.000
_cell.length_c   1.000
_cell.angle_alpha   90.00
_cell.angle_beta   90.00
_cell.angle_gamma   90.00
#
_symmetry.space_group_name_H-M   'P 1'
#
loop_
_entity.id
_entity.type
_entity.pdbx_description
1 polymer ?
#
loop_
_entity_poly.entity_id
_entity_poly.type
_entity_poly.pdbx_seq_one_letter_code
_entity_poly.pdbx_strand_id
1 'polypeptide(L)'
;MMASPVKAKIENLGNAINSRGGDYAPSISADGRTMIFTSRRSDTKGGEVDKAGDFKYFEDIYISIWDSIDNSWGKARPIEGNLNTEGHDACLSISPDGNSIYIYRNDGGAYIGDIFVSKKSLSSGSWGLPVPLEKPINTSYFESSACLSADGNKLYFVSEREGKKSDAQGKGDIYVSERLTRTTWSEPKNLGPIINTPDDEISVFIHPDGKTLFFSSKGHLSIGGLDIFMSKLQDDGSWSKPENLGYPINTIDDDVHFILSLDGKTAYYSAVKGEGLGERDIYKIDLSEYPILADGVTTNLSILKGVITNGENKVEANIEFKNETGAIAGKTVSNESGNYFITLAGGHTYSITINASGYQPLAEKVELPLGKGTTFIKENSFDLVQLPAPEK
;
A
#
# COMPACT_ATOMS: atom_id res chain seq x y z
N MET A 1 22.02 19.38 13.76
CA MET A 1 22.37 18.07 14.36
C MET A 1 21.29 17.76 15.39
N MET A 2 20.45 16.75 15.16
CA MET A 2 19.43 16.36 16.15
C MET A 2 20.11 15.88 17.44
N ALA A 3 19.57 16.29 18.59
CA ALA A 3 20.23 16.16 19.89
C ALA A 3 20.28 14.73 20.45
N SER A 4 19.62 13.75 19.82
CA SER A 4 19.71 12.33 20.18
C SER A 4 19.21 11.45 19.02
N PRO A 5 19.96 10.43 18.57
CA PRO A 5 19.47 9.44 17.62
C PRO A 5 18.22 8.72 18.15
N VAL A 6 17.32 8.36 17.24
CA VAL A 6 16.17 7.54 17.58
C VAL A 6 16.57 6.09 17.78
N LYS A 7 15.82 5.39 18.64
CA LYS A 7 16.00 3.95 18.87
C LYS A 7 15.35 3.14 17.74
N ALA A 8 16.05 3.04 16.62
CA ALA A 8 15.66 2.22 15.48
C ALA A 8 16.83 1.31 15.09
N LYS A 9 16.58 -0.01 15.06
CA LYS A 9 17.58 -0.98 14.57
C LYS A 9 17.34 -1.21 13.08
N ILE A 10 18.35 -0.93 12.26
CA ILE A 10 18.25 -0.98 10.80
C ILE A 10 19.16 -2.10 10.28
N GLU A 11 18.61 -2.99 9.46
CA GLU A 11 19.30 -4.16 8.91
C GLU A 11 19.10 -4.23 7.40
N ASN A 12 20.17 -4.44 6.64
CA ASN A 12 20.07 -4.73 5.21
C ASN A 12 19.44 -6.11 5.02
N LEU A 13 18.47 -6.25 4.10
CA LEU A 13 17.79 -7.54 3.88
C LEU A 13 18.62 -8.61 3.16
N GLY A 14 19.87 -8.31 2.83
CA GLY A 14 20.83 -9.27 2.33
C GLY A 14 20.51 -9.80 0.93
N ASN A 15 21.30 -10.77 0.45
CA ASN A 15 21.20 -11.29 -0.92
C ASN A 15 19.91 -12.06 -1.24
N ALA A 16 19.06 -12.33 -0.25
CA ALA A 16 17.75 -12.90 -0.49
C ALA A 16 16.82 -11.86 -1.15
N ILE A 17 16.96 -10.59 -0.76
CA ILE A 17 16.11 -9.49 -1.22
C ILE A 17 16.85 -8.46 -2.04
N ASN A 18 18.11 -8.14 -1.72
CA ASN A 18 18.91 -7.15 -2.44
C ASN A 18 19.88 -7.83 -3.41
N SER A 19 20.39 -7.02 -4.35
CA SER A 19 21.32 -7.42 -5.40
C SER A 19 22.45 -6.41 -5.53
N ARG A 20 23.22 -6.49 -6.63
CA ARG A 20 24.21 -5.46 -6.99
C ARG A 20 23.59 -4.26 -7.72
N GLY A 21 22.37 -4.40 -8.24
CA GLY A 21 21.63 -3.31 -8.89
C GLY A 21 20.93 -2.44 -7.86
N GLY A 22 19.98 -1.63 -8.31
CA GLY A 22 19.04 -0.97 -7.39
C GLY A 22 17.87 -1.91 -7.07
N ASP A 23 17.59 -2.08 -5.78
CA ASP A 23 16.41 -2.77 -5.23
C ASP A 23 15.67 -1.79 -4.30
N TYR A 24 14.41 -1.45 -4.62
CA TYR A 24 13.68 -0.36 -3.95
C TYR A 24 12.17 -0.45 -4.12
N ALA A 25 11.45 0.51 -3.51
CA ALA A 25 9.99 0.54 -3.48
C ALA A 25 9.35 -0.73 -2.89
N PRO A 26 9.79 -1.19 -1.69
CA PRO A 26 9.18 -2.34 -1.04
C PRO A 26 7.72 -2.04 -0.70
N SER A 27 6.86 -3.03 -0.91
CA SER A 27 5.48 -3.01 -0.46
C SER A 27 5.10 -4.39 0.06
N ILE A 28 4.34 -4.46 1.15
CA ILE A 28 3.92 -5.72 1.77
C ILE A 28 2.40 -5.82 1.88
N SER A 29 1.88 -7.04 1.76
CA SER A 29 0.49 -7.34 2.11
C SER A 29 0.27 -7.14 3.62
N ALA A 30 -0.95 -6.82 4.04
CA ALA A 30 -1.23 -6.51 5.44
C ALA A 30 -1.06 -7.72 6.38
N ASP A 31 -1.13 -8.94 5.85
CA ASP A 31 -0.78 -10.16 6.59
C ASP A 31 0.73 -10.37 6.78
N GLY A 32 1.57 -9.50 6.17
CA GLY A 32 3.02 -9.53 6.24
C GLY A 32 3.67 -10.68 5.47
N ARG A 33 2.94 -11.39 4.59
CA ARG A 33 3.43 -12.62 3.96
C ARG A 33 3.99 -12.46 2.56
N THR A 34 3.64 -11.38 1.88
CA THR A 34 4.10 -11.09 0.52
C THR A 34 4.81 -9.75 0.52
N MET A 35 6.03 -9.71 -0.03
CA MET A 35 6.74 -8.48 -0.37
C MET A 35 6.87 -8.40 -1.89
N ILE A 36 6.57 -7.24 -2.45
CA ILE A 36 6.94 -6.89 -3.82
C ILE A 36 7.82 -5.65 -3.81
N PHE A 37 8.65 -5.49 -4.83
CA PHE A 37 9.55 -4.36 -4.95
C PHE A 37 10.07 -4.21 -6.39
N THR A 38 10.61 -3.04 -6.72
CA THR A 38 11.30 -2.77 -7.99
C THR A 38 12.75 -3.21 -7.90
N SER A 39 13.26 -3.84 -8.95
CA SER A 39 14.67 -4.23 -9.01
C SER A 39 15.24 -4.09 -10.42
N ARG A 40 16.50 -3.63 -10.49
CA ARG A 40 17.26 -3.41 -11.74
C ARG A 40 18.40 -4.42 -11.87
N ARG A 41 18.07 -5.71 -11.70
CA ARG A 41 19.01 -6.82 -11.82
C ARG A 41 19.23 -7.23 -13.27
N SER A 42 20.32 -7.96 -13.51
CA SER A 42 20.67 -8.46 -14.85
C SER A 42 19.70 -9.49 -15.43
N ASP A 43 18.84 -10.09 -14.61
CA ASP A 43 17.76 -10.99 -15.02
C ASP A 43 16.42 -10.26 -15.29
N THR A 44 16.46 -8.94 -15.51
CA THR A 44 15.32 -8.16 -16.02
C THR A 44 14.72 -8.79 -17.27
N LYS A 45 13.40 -8.66 -17.43
CA LYS A 45 12.68 -9.07 -18.62
C LYS A 45 13.28 -8.38 -19.87
N GLY A 46 13.53 -9.16 -20.91
CA GLY A 46 14.23 -8.70 -22.12
C GLY A 46 15.77 -8.68 -22.00
N GLY A 47 16.32 -8.58 -20.79
CA GLY A 47 17.77 -8.60 -20.54
C GLY A 47 18.52 -7.36 -21.03
N GLU A 48 17.80 -6.30 -21.39
CA GLU A 48 18.37 -5.06 -21.92
C GLU A 48 18.60 -4.01 -20.83
N VAL A 49 19.35 -2.98 -21.20
CA VAL A 49 19.63 -1.81 -20.37
C VAL A 49 18.99 -0.58 -20.99
N ASP A 50 18.64 0.40 -20.16
CA ASP A 50 18.12 1.70 -20.57
C ASP A 50 19.26 2.56 -21.16
N LYS A 51 19.58 2.31 -22.43
CA LYS A 51 20.63 3.04 -23.17
C LYS A 51 20.28 4.53 -23.39
N ALA A 52 19.00 4.89 -23.28
CA ALA A 52 18.54 6.27 -23.45
C ALA A 52 18.60 7.06 -22.13
N GLY A 53 18.44 6.37 -21.01
CA GLY A 53 18.58 6.92 -19.66
C GLY A 53 19.99 6.76 -19.11
N ASP A 54 20.19 5.75 -18.27
CA ASP A 54 21.36 5.65 -17.38
C ASP A 54 22.24 4.42 -17.61
N PHE A 55 22.01 3.67 -18.69
CA PHE A 55 22.74 2.45 -19.06
C PHE A 55 22.66 1.32 -18.03
N LYS A 56 21.69 1.37 -17.09
CA LYS A 56 21.41 0.26 -16.17
C LYS A 56 20.26 -0.60 -16.70
N TYR A 57 20.12 -1.82 -16.18
CA TYR A 57 19.01 -2.71 -16.55
C TYR A 57 17.66 -2.03 -16.36
N PHE A 58 16.66 -2.37 -17.16
CA PHE A 58 15.31 -1.87 -16.96
C PHE A 58 14.76 -2.25 -15.58
N GLU A 59 13.80 -1.47 -15.10
CA GLU A 59 13.07 -1.77 -13.87
C GLU A 59 12.10 -2.94 -14.08
N ASP A 60 12.19 -3.92 -13.19
CA ASP A 60 11.27 -5.05 -13.14
C ASP A 60 10.69 -5.20 -11.73
N ILE A 61 9.50 -5.78 -11.64
CA ILE A 61 8.85 -6.06 -10.36
C ILE A 61 9.20 -7.47 -9.89
N TYR A 62 9.69 -7.55 -8.66
CA TYR A 62 10.10 -8.78 -7.97
C TYR A 62 9.15 -9.08 -6.82
N ILE A 63 9.09 -10.36 -6.45
CA ILE A 63 8.31 -10.87 -5.32
C ILE A 63 9.18 -11.73 -4.42
N SER A 64 8.96 -11.60 -3.11
CA SER A 64 9.43 -12.52 -2.08
C SER A 64 8.28 -12.90 -1.15
N ILE A 65 8.33 -14.14 -0.65
CA ILE A 65 7.33 -14.69 0.26
C ILE A 65 7.99 -14.91 1.62
N TRP A 66 7.29 -14.51 2.68
CA TRP A 66 7.74 -14.71 4.05
C TRP A 66 7.69 -16.20 4.41
N ASP A 67 8.81 -16.72 4.89
CA ASP A 67 8.88 -18.05 5.49
C ASP A 67 8.67 -17.92 7.01
N SER A 68 7.54 -18.45 7.50
CA SER A 68 7.22 -18.44 8.93
C SER A 68 8.02 -19.45 9.76
N ILE A 69 8.66 -20.43 9.13
CA ILE A 69 9.51 -21.41 9.81
C ILE A 69 10.85 -20.74 10.12
N ASP A 70 11.45 -20.12 9.10
CA ASP A 70 12.77 -19.48 9.21
C ASP A 70 12.70 -18.03 9.69
N ASN A 71 11.50 -17.44 9.78
CA ASN A 71 11.26 -16.02 10.09
C ASN A 71 12.09 -15.10 9.19
N SER A 72 12.06 -15.37 7.89
CA SER A 72 12.84 -14.65 6.90
C SER A 72 12.11 -14.49 5.58
N TRP A 73 12.50 -13.51 4.79
CA TRP A 73 12.06 -13.42 3.41
C TRP A 73 12.78 -14.47 2.55
N GLY A 74 12.01 -15.20 1.73
CA GLY A 74 12.56 -16.10 0.74
C GLY A 74 13.36 -15.37 -0.34
N LYS A 75 14.06 -16.14 -1.18
CA LYS A 75 14.81 -15.57 -2.31
C LYS A 75 13.85 -14.87 -3.27
N ALA A 76 14.10 -13.59 -3.52
CA ALA A 76 13.34 -12.79 -4.45
C ALA A 76 13.50 -13.30 -5.89
N ARG A 77 12.41 -13.23 -6.65
CA ARG A 77 12.33 -13.63 -8.06
C ARG A 77 11.45 -12.64 -8.83
N PRO A 78 11.67 -12.46 -10.15
CA PRO A 78 10.79 -11.63 -10.95
C PRO A 78 9.36 -12.20 -10.92
N ILE A 79 8.36 -11.32 -10.96
CA ILE A 79 6.98 -11.75 -11.05
C ILE A 79 6.73 -12.34 -12.45
N GLU A 80 6.26 -13.59 -12.48
CA GLU A 80 5.93 -14.28 -13.72
C GLU A 80 4.65 -13.71 -14.37
N GLY A 81 4.56 -13.87 -15.69
CA GLY A 81 3.42 -13.43 -16.49
C GLY A 81 3.70 -12.13 -17.22
N ASN A 82 2.69 -11.24 -17.24
CA ASN A 82 2.69 -10.00 -18.03
C ASN A 82 2.86 -8.74 -17.15
N LEU A 83 3.32 -8.90 -15.91
CA LEU A 83 3.55 -7.77 -15.02
C LEU A 83 4.79 -6.98 -15.45
N ASN A 84 5.84 -7.67 -15.91
CA ASN A 84 7.04 -7.05 -16.45
C ASN A 84 7.03 -7.12 -17.99
N THR A 85 7.41 -6.01 -18.62
CA THR A 85 7.63 -5.81 -20.05
C THR A 85 9.14 -5.76 -20.33
N GLU A 86 9.56 -5.44 -21.56
CA GLU A 86 11.00 -5.23 -21.86
C GLU A 86 11.46 -3.79 -21.56
N GLY A 87 10.57 -2.93 -21.06
CA GLY A 87 10.85 -1.56 -20.64
C GLY A 87 10.78 -1.40 -19.11
N HIS A 88 10.49 -0.18 -18.62
CA HIS A 88 10.40 0.08 -17.18
C HIS A 88 9.03 -0.31 -16.61
N ASP A 89 9.05 -1.24 -15.66
CA ASP A 89 7.94 -1.62 -14.80
C ASP A 89 8.36 -1.52 -13.33
N ALA A 90 7.83 -0.50 -12.63
CA ALA A 90 8.18 -0.24 -11.24
C ALA A 90 7.01 -0.54 -10.30
N CYS A 91 7.33 -1.14 -9.16
CA CYS A 91 6.40 -1.33 -8.05
C CYS A 91 5.98 0.02 -7.47
N LEU A 92 4.67 0.21 -7.28
CA LEU A 92 4.14 1.30 -6.45
C LEU A 92 3.62 0.75 -5.12
N SER A 93 2.72 -0.24 -5.18
CA SER A 93 2.28 -0.96 -3.98
C SER A 93 1.57 -2.28 -4.28
N ILE A 94 1.50 -3.15 -3.27
CA ILE A 94 0.52 -4.25 -3.23
C ILE A 94 -0.66 -3.84 -2.34
N SER A 95 -1.87 -4.22 -2.72
CA SER A 95 -3.06 -3.96 -1.89
C SER A 95 -2.97 -4.71 -0.57
N PRO A 96 -3.59 -4.19 0.51
CA PRO A 96 -3.57 -4.82 1.83
C PRO A 96 -4.03 -6.28 1.85
N ASP A 97 -4.99 -6.64 1.00
CA ASP A 97 -5.50 -8.00 0.84
C ASP A 97 -4.59 -8.92 -0.01
N GLY A 98 -3.52 -8.39 -0.61
CA GLY A 98 -2.56 -9.12 -1.44
C GLY A 98 -3.07 -9.49 -2.84
N ASN A 99 -4.21 -8.95 -3.29
CA ASN A 99 -4.85 -9.37 -4.54
C ASN A 99 -4.71 -8.37 -5.70
N SER A 100 -4.16 -7.19 -5.47
CA SER A 100 -3.88 -6.20 -6.51
C SER A 100 -2.46 -5.66 -6.36
N ILE A 101 -1.79 -5.40 -7.48
CA ILE A 101 -0.52 -4.67 -7.52
C ILE A 101 -0.73 -3.42 -8.35
N TYR A 102 -0.34 -2.27 -7.80
CA TYR A 102 -0.24 -1.01 -8.51
C TYR A 102 1.19 -0.83 -8.99
N ILE A 103 1.34 -0.49 -10.27
CA ILE A 103 2.65 -0.36 -10.93
C ILE A 103 2.72 0.96 -11.68
N TYR A 104 3.93 1.48 -11.82
CA TYR A 104 4.24 2.50 -12.80
C TYR A 104 4.79 1.81 -14.05
N ARG A 105 4.33 2.23 -15.23
CA ARG A 105 4.80 1.65 -16.50
C ARG A 105 5.24 2.73 -17.47
N ASN A 106 6.45 2.54 -17.98
CA ASN A 106 6.98 3.25 -19.13
C ASN A 106 7.65 2.23 -20.08
N ASP A 107 6.93 1.83 -21.13
CA ASP A 107 7.39 0.82 -22.08
C ASP A 107 8.16 1.43 -23.28
N GLY A 108 8.41 2.75 -23.25
CA GLY A 108 9.05 3.48 -24.35
C GLY A 108 8.21 3.54 -25.63
N GLY A 109 6.96 3.07 -25.59
CA GLY A 109 6.04 2.96 -26.71
C GLY A 109 4.71 3.63 -26.43
N ALA A 110 3.68 2.83 -26.16
CA ALA A 110 2.32 3.31 -25.99
C ALA A 110 2.09 4.00 -24.64
N TYR A 111 2.94 3.71 -23.65
CA TYR A 111 2.79 4.19 -22.27
C TYR A 111 4.08 4.82 -21.79
N ILE A 112 4.01 6.09 -21.39
CA ILE A 112 5.15 6.92 -21.02
C ILE A 112 5.01 7.47 -19.59
N GLY A 113 4.51 6.64 -18.68
CA GLY A 113 4.44 6.94 -17.26
C GLY A 113 3.03 7.15 -16.72
N ASP A 114 2.34 6.04 -16.44
CA ASP A 114 0.99 5.99 -15.88
C ASP A 114 0.92 4.97 -14.72
N ILE A 115 -0.08 5.13 -13.83
CA ILE A 115 -0.40 4.12 -12.82
C ILE A 115 -1.27 3.01 -13.44
N PHE A 116 -0.81 1.78 -13.36
CA PHE A 116 -1.55 0.58 -13.75
C PHE A 116 -1.94 -0.23 -12.52
N VAL A 117 -2.96 -1.07 -12.67
CA VAL A 117 -3.34 -2.08 -11.69
C VAL A 117 -3.39 -3.46 -12.34
N SER A 118 -2.72 -4.43 -11.72
CA SER A 118 -2.89 -5.85 -12.02
C SER A 118 -3.63 -6.52 -10.87
N LYS A 119 -4.56 -7.43 -11.21
CA LYS A 119 -5.30 -8.22 -10.22
C LYS A 119 -4.86 -9.67 -10.28
N LYS A 120 -4.73 -10.29 -9.12
CA LYS A 120 -4.44 -11.71 -8.99
C LYS A 120 -5.67 -12.52 -9.37
N SER A 121 -5.52 -13.43 -10.31
CA SER A 121 -6.51 -14.47 -10.57
C SER A 121 -6.53 -15.42 -9.39
N LEU A 122 -7.66 -15.53 -8.70
CA LEU A 122 -7.78 -16.40 -7.53
C LEU A 122 -7.86 -17.89 -7.90
N SER A 123 -8.25 -18.22 -9.13
CA SER A 123 -8.32 -19.60 -9.61
C SER A 123 -6.95 -20.16 -9.97
N SER A 124 -6.07 -19.33 -10.55
CA SER A 124 -4.72 -19.74 -10.99
C SER A 124 -3.60 -19.24 -10.08
N GLY A 125 -3.85 -18.25 -9.24
CA GLY A 125 -2.83 -17.55 -8.45
C GLY A 125 -1.94 -16.60 -9.26
N SER A 126 -2.13 -16.51 -10.58
CA SER A 126 -1.32 -15.69 -11.49
C SER A 126 -1.79 -14.23 -11.51
N TRP A 127 -0.86 -13.31 -11.73
CA TRP A 127 -1.20 -11.90 -11.95
C TRP A 127 -1.77 -11.69 -13.35
N GLY A 128 -2.88 -10.97 -13.43
CA GLY A 128 -3.51 -10.59 -14.69
C GLY A 128 -2.70 -9.54 -15.46
N LEU A 129 -3.12 -9.27 -16.69
CA LEU A 129 -2.54 -8.16 -17.46
C LEU A 129 -2.79 -6.83 -16.71
N PRO A 130 -1.75 -6.01 -16.45
CA PRO A 130 -1.95 -4.68 -15.90
C PRO A 130 -2.81 -3.83 -16.83
N VAL A 131 -3.80 -3.14 -16.26
CA VAL A 131 -4.63 -2.15 -16.97
C VAL A 131 -4.39 -0.76 -16.39
N PRO A 132 -4.30 0.30 -17.22
CA PRO A 132 -4.09 1.65 -16.70
C PRO A 132 -5.32 2.05 -15.88
N LEU A 133 -5.10 2.78 -14.78
CA LEU A 133 -6.20 3.45 -14.12
C LEU A 133 -6.73 4.53 -15.05
N GLU A 134 -8.05 4.62 -15.17
CA GLU A 134 -8.67 5.63 -16.02
C GLU A 134 -8.65 7.01 -15.34
N LYS A 135 -9.01 8.05 -16.10
CA LYS A 135 -9.36 9.34 -15.52
C LYS A 135 -10.43 9.15 -14.44
N PRO A 136 -10.37 9.89 -13.32
CA PRO A 136 -9.53 11.07 -13.10
C PRO A 136 -8.17 10.79 -12.41
N ILE A 137 -7.76 9.51 -12.30
CA ILE A 137 -6.46 9.15 -11.68
C ILE A 137 -5.33 9.49 -12.65
N ASN A 138 -5.16 8.72 -13.73
CA ASN A 138 -4.13 9.05 -14.72
C ASN A 138 -4.57 10.23 -15.57
N THR A 139 -3.66 11.16 -15.79
CA THR A 139 -3.89 12.37 -16.57
C THR A 139 -2.83 12.50 -17.66
N SER A 140 -2.55 13.72 -18.12
CA SER A 140 -1.40 13.99 -18.99
C SER A 140 -0.16 14.41 -18.19
N TYR A 141 -0.28 14.53 -16.87
CA TYR A 141 0.81 14.82 -15.95
C TYR A 141 1.43 13.52 -15.45
N PHE A 142 2.52 13.63 -14.70
CA PHE A 142 3.14 12.48 -14.07
C PHE A 142 2.32 12.02 -12.85
N GLU A 143 2.04 10.72 -12.75
CA GLU A 143 1.40 10.09 -11.60
C GLU A 143 2.22 8.89 -11.09
N SER A 144 2.37 8.77 -9.77
CA SER A 144 3.15 7.69 -9.13
C SER A 144 2.68 7.35 -7.72
N SER A 145 3.45 6.50 -7.02
CA SER A 145 3.34 6.23 -5.57
C SER A 145 1.92 5.88 -5.11
N ALA A 146 1.21 5.02 -5.84
CA ALA A 146 -0.16 4.64 -5.51
C ALA A 146 -0.22 3.71 -4.30
N CYS A 147 -1.09 3.98 -3.31
CA CYS A 147 -1.33 3.16 -2.13
C CYS A 147 -2.82 3.09 -1.79
N LEU A 148 -3.36 1.87 -1.70
CA LEU A 148 -4.78 1.61 -1.40
C LEU A 148 -4.99 1.48 0.11
N SER A 149 -6.01 2.13 0.67
CA SER A 149 -6.43 1.91 2.05
C SER A 149 -6.88 0.46 2.30
N ALA A 150 -6.74 -0.02 3.53
CA ALA A 150 -7.06 -1.42 3.88
C ALA A 150 -8.51 -1.83 3.66
N ASP A 151 -9.42 -0.86 3.71
CA ASP A 151 -10.83 -1.05 3.41
C ASP A 151 -11.15 -0.99 1.91
N GLY A 152 -10.16 -0.69 1.07
CA GLY A 152 -10.27 -0.60 -0.38
C GLY A 152 -11.02 0.61 -0.90
N ASN A 153 -11.34 1.59 -0.04
CA ASN A 153 -12.22 2.73 -0.38
C ASN A 153 -11.47 4.00 -0.79
N LYS A 154 -10.18 4.14 -0.47
CA LYS A 154 -9.38 5.31 -0.79
C LYS A 154 -8.07 4.92 -1.47
N LEU A 155 -7.75 5.61 -2.57
CA LEU A 155 -6.46 5.52 -3.24
C LEU A 155 -5.69 6.81 -2.98
N TYR A 156 -4.56 6.69 -2.31
CA TYR A 156 -3.58 7.77 -2.16
C TYR A 156 -2.56 7.63 -3.27
N PHE A 157 -2.16 8.72 -3.90
CA PHE A 157 -1.17 8.70 -4.97
C PHE A 157 -0.52 10.07 -5.13
N VAL A 158 0.64 10.12 -5.78
CA VAL A 158 1.36 11.35 -6.08
C VAL A 158 1.05 11.77 -7.50
N SER A 159 0.86 13.06 -7.72
CA SER A 159 0.62 13.62 -9.04
C SER A 159 1.25 14.99 -9.18
N GLU A 160 1.84 15.26 -10.35
CA GLU A 160 2.32 16.59 -10.76
C GLU A 160 1.22 17.40 -11.44
N ARG A 161 -0.05 17.04 -11.25
CA ARG A 161 -1.17 17.79 -11.83
C ARG A 161 -1.11 19.22 -11.34
N GLU A 162 -0.89 20.13 -12.28
CA GLU A 162 -1.17 21.53 -12.06
C GLU A 162 -2.69 21.61 -11.90
N GLY A 163 -3.16 21.76 -10.66
CA GLY A 163 -4.59 21.91 -10.41
C GLY A 163 -5.18 23.04 -11.27
N LYS A 164 -6.50 23.22 -11.26
CA LYS A 164 -7.09 24.46 -11.78
C LYS A 164 -6.71 25.63 -10.85
N LYS A 165 -5.45 26.06 -10.90
CA LYS A 165 -4.78 27.23 -10.33
C LYS A 165 -5.08 27.63 -8.86
N SER A 166 -5.48 26.74 -7.96
CA SER A 166 -5.47 27.08 -6.52
C SER A 166 -5.08 26.01 -5.51
N ASP A 167 -5.12 24.72 -5.84
CA ASP A 167 -5.04 23.69 -4.78
C ASP A 167 -3.74 22.86 -4.79
N ALA A 168 -2.98 22.86 -5.89
CA ALA A 168 -1.64 22.27 -5.93
C ALA A 168 -0.66 23.16 -5.15
N GLN A 169 0.21 22.54 -4.34
CA GLN A 169 1.15 23.20 -3.45
C GLN A 169 2.55 23.30 -4.09
N GLY A 170 3.00 22.24 -4.79
CA GLY A 170 4.35 22.17 -5.32
C GLY A 170 4.48 21.35 -6.60
N LYS A 171 5.54 20.53 -6.64
CA LYS A 171 5.92 19.72 -7.79
C LYS A 171 5.11 18.41 -7.78
N GLY A 172 5.60 17.39 -7.07
CA GLY A 172 4.83 16.19 -6.77
C GLY A 172 4.00 16.38 -5.51
N ASP A 173 2.68 16.39 -5.64
CA ASP A 173 1.75 16.52 -4.52
C ASP A 173 1.04 15.19 -4.25
N ILE A 174 0.70 14.92 -2.99
CA ILE A 174 -0.13 13.77 -2.59
C ILE A 174 -1.61 14.12 -2.71
N TYR A 175 -2.34 13.25 -3.42
CA TYR A 175 -3.79 13.29 -3.60
C TYR A 175 -4.45 12.05 -3.02
N VAL A 176 -5.73 12.17 -2.69
CA VAL A 176 -6.61 11.06 -2.33
C VAL A 176 -7.86 11.03 -3.21
N SER A 177 -8.24 9.86 -3.67
CA SER A 177 -9.50 9.64 -4.39
C SER A 177 -10.34 8.55 -3.72
N GLU A 178 -11.65 8.72 -3.72
CA GLU A 178 -12.60 7.78 -3.15
C GLU A 178 -13.13 6.83 -4.21
N ARG A 179 -13.28 5.56 -3.85
CA ARG A 179 -13.82 4.55 -4.73
C ARG A 179 -15.31 4.77 -4.96
N LEU A 180 -15.70 4.99 -6.21
CA LEU A 180 -17.11 5.16 -6.59
C LEU A 180 -17.74 3.84 -7.04
N THR A 181 -16.96 3.05 -7.78
CA THR A 181 -17.35 1.72 -8.23
C THR A 181 -16.15 0.77 -8.17
N ARG A 182 -16.32 -0.46 -8.66
CA ARG A 182 -15.26 -1.44 -8.74
C ARG A 182 -14.03 -0.95 -9.51
N THR A 183 -14.22 -0.13 -10.54
CA THR A 183 -13.15 0.29 -11.45
C THR A 183 -12.98 1.80 -11.53
N THR A 184 -13.90 2.58 -10.93
CA THR A 184 -13.87 4.04 -11.02
C THR A 184 -13.64 4.71 -9.68
N TRP A 185 -12.97 5.85 -9.76
CA TRP A 185 -12.52 6.67 -8.66
C TRP A 185 -13.12 8.07 -8.78
N SER A 186 -13.31 8.76 -7.65
CA SER A 186 -13.79 10.13 -7.61
C SER A 186 -12.74 11.11 -8.13
N GLU A 187 -13.14 12.37 -8.35
CA GLU A 187 -12.17 13.45 -8.55
C GLU A 187 -11.17 13.48 -7.37
N PRO A 188 -9.85 13.43 -7.63
CA PRO A 188 -8.84 13.42 -6.59
C PRO A 188 -8.78 14.75 -5.84
N LYS A 189 -8.64 14.68 -4.52
CA LYS A 189 -8.50 15.83 -3.63
C LYS A 189 -7.04 15.93 -3.18
N ASN A 190 -6.45 17.11 -3.32
CA ASN A 190 -5.11 17.40 -2.78
C ASN A 190 -5.16 17.29 -1.25
N LEU A 191 -4.15 16.71 -0.60
CA LEU A 191 -4.12 16.58 0.87
C LEU A 191 -3.86 17.92 1.61
N GLY A 192 -3.62 18.99 0.86
CA GLY A 192 -3.51 20.36 1.36
C GLY A 192 -2.13 20.69 1.93
N PRO A 193 -1.94 21.96 2.36
CA PRO A 193 -0.63 22.53 2.70
C PRO A 193 -0.02 22.01 4.01
N ILE A 194 -0.75 21.17 4.76
CA ILE A 194 -0.18 20.50 5.93
C ILE A 194 0.71 19.33 5.49
N ILE A 195 0.29 18.60 4.45
CA ILE A 195 1.00 17.44 3.91
C ILE A 195 1.91 17.86 2.77
N ASN A 196 1.34 18.57 1.79
CA ASN A 196 2.04 18.95 0.57
C ASN A 196 2.76 20.29 0.76
N THR A 197 3.93 20.43 0.13
CA THR A 197 4.80 21.60 0.21
C THR A 197 5.08 22.14 -1.20
N PRO A 198 5.76 23.30 -1.34
CA PRO A 198 6.23 23.75 -2.64
C PRO A 198 7.27 22.85 -3.31
N ASP A 199 7.85 21.89 -2.59
CA ASP A 199 8.87 20.96 -3.08
C ASP A 199 8.23 19.62 -3.53
N ASP A 200 9.00 18.52 -3.51
CA ASP A 200 8.52 17.19 -3.92
C ASP A 200 8.05 16.39 -2.69
N GLU A 201 6.83 15.88 -2.74
CA GLU A 201 6.35 14.75 -1.94
C GLU A 201 6.26 13.48 -2.80
N ILE A 202 6.85 12.39 -2.33
CA ILE A 202 6.82 11.09 -3.01
C ILE A 202 6.57 9.92 -2.04
N SER A 203 6.46 8.70 -2.58
CA SER A 203 6.48 7.46 -1.79
C SER A 203 5.40 7.40 -0.69
N VAL A 204 4.18 7.80 -1.00
CA VAL A 204 3.07 7.77 -0.02
C VAL A 204 2.66 6.35 0.35
N PHE A 205 2.45 6.14 1.65
CA PHE A 205 1.95 4.90 2.24
C PHE A 205 0.91 5.23 3.31
N ILE A 206 -0.32 4.73 3.14
CA ILE A 206 -1.34 4.76 4.19
C ILE A 206 -1.28 3.45 4.97
N HIS A 207 -1.02 3.53 6.28
CA HIS A 207 -1.01 2.36 7.15
C HIS A 207 -2.41 1.72 7.17
N PRO A 208 -2.53 0.38 7.32
CA PRO A 208 -3.83 -0.28 7.36
C PRO A 208 -4.75 0.09 8.54
N ASP A 209 -4.33 0.96 9.48
CA ASP A 209 -5.25 1.60 10.42
C ASP A 209 -6.16 2.66 9.74
N GLY A 210 -5.85 3.04 8.50
CA GLY A 210 -6.56 4.05 7.73
C GLY A 210 -6.38 5.48 8.22
N LYS A 211 -5.49 5.71 9.20
CA LYS A 211 -5.30 6.99 9.88
C LYS A 211 -3.86 7.46 9.94
N THR A 212 -2.88 6.60 9.70
CA THR A 212 -1.46 6.99 9.72
C THR A 212 -0.89 7.02 8.31
N LEU A 213 -0.48 8.21 7.87
CA LEU A 213 0.15 8.44 6.57
C LEU A 213 1.67 8.57 6.75
N PHE A 214 2.41 7.85 5.93
CA PHE A 214 3.84 8.03 5.75
C PHE A 214 4.12 8.50 4.33
N PHE A 215 5.08 9.38 4.17
CA PHE A 215 5.50 9.89 2.87
C PHE A 215 6.92 10.44 2.96
N SER A 216 7.61 10.57 1.83
CA SER A 216 8.90 11.24 1.77
C SER A 216 8.75 12.64 1.19
N SER A 217 9.45 13.63 1.74
CA SER A 217 9.37 15.02 1.30
C SER A 217 10.73 15.72 1.35
N LYS A 218 10.96 16.62 0.39
CA LYS A 218 12.07 17.60 0.44
C LYS A 218 11.73 18.85 1.25
N GLY A 219 10.44 19.03 1.57
CA GLY A 219 9.92 20.11 2.39
C GLY A 219 10.06 19.82 3.90
N HIS A 220 9.15 20.41 4.69
CA HIS A 220 9.02 20.17 6.14
C HIS A 220 10.30 20.33 6.99
N LEU A 221 11.28 21.09 6.49
CA LEU A 221 12.62 21.20 7.08
C LEU A 221 13.37 19.86 7.11
N SER A 222 13.39 19.16 5.97
CA SER A 222 14.20 17.96 5.72
C SER A 222 15.65 18.13 6.19
N ILE A 223 16.21 17.04 6.72
CA ILE A 223 17.59 16.93 7.18
C ILE A 223 18.54 16.70 6.00
N GLY A 224 18.08 16.00 4.96
CA GLY A 224 18.83 15.59 3.79
C GLY A 224 18.13 15.94 2.47
N GLY A 225 18.15 15.00 1.52
CA GLY A 225 17.36 15.09 0.30
C GLY A 225 15.89 14.90 0.62
N LEU A 226 15.36 13.73 0.27
CA LEU A 226 14.05 13.28 0.70
C LEU A 226 14.11 12.63 2.09
N ASP A 227 13.31 13.12 3.01
CA ASP A 227 13.15 12.55 4.35
C ASP A 227 11.78 11.91 4.52
N ILE A 228 11.68 10.84 5.30
CA ILE A 228 10.43 10.17 5.66
C ILE A 228 9.74 10.94 6.79
N PHE A 229 8.47 11.28 6.59
CA PHE A 229 7.58 11.91 7.55
C PHE A 229 6.36 11.05 7.85
N MET A 230 5.79 11.23 9.04
CA MET A 230 4.54 10.63 9.48
C MET A 230 3.51 11.72 9.81
N SER A 231 2.26 11.53 9.39
CA SER A 231 1.13 12.37 9.80
C SER A 231 -0.09 11.51 10.16
N LYS A 232 -0.96 12.03 11.03
CA LYS A 232 -2.14 11.34 11.55
C LYS A 232 -3.41 12.04 11.13
N LEU A 233 -4.41 11.26 10.71
CA LEU A 233 -5.76 11.75 10.45
C LEU A 233 -6.46 11.98 11.79
N GLN A 234 -6.87 13.22 12.03
CA GLN A 234 -7.56 13.65 13.24
C GLN A 234 -9.07 13.43 13.12
N ASP A 235 -9.78 13.48 14.25
CA ASP A 235 -11.23 13.25 14.30
C ASP A 235 -12.03 14.32 13.52
N ASP A 236 -11.47 15.51 13.32
CA ASP A 236 -12.05 16.57 12.49
C ASP A 236 -11.81 16.39 10.99
N GLY A 237 -11.10 15.32 10.59
CA GLY A 237 -10.75 14.98 9.21
C GLY A 237 -9.51 15.70 8.69
N SER A 238 -8.83 16.52 9.48
CA SER A 238 -7.56 17.15 9.11
C SER A 238 -6.36 16.23 9.40
N TRP A 239 -5.28 16.43 8.67
CA TRP A 239 -4.00 15.78 8.96
C TRP A 239 -3.24 16.55 10.04
N SER A 240 -2.54 15.85 10.93
CA SER A 240 -1.61 16.45 11.89
C SER A 240 -0.38 17.01 11.17
N LYS A 241 0.33 17.93 11.83
CA LYS A 241 1.64 18.37 11.32
C LYS A 241 2.56 17.15 11.13
N PRO A 242 3.25 17.02 9.98
CA PRO A 242 4.16 15.91 9.74
C PRO A 242 5.33 15.89 10.74
N GLU A 243 5.62 14.70 11.27
CA GLU A 243 6.73 14.41 12.17
C GLU A 243 7.83 13.69 11.38
N ASN A 244 9.05 14.24 11.39
CA ASN A 244 10.21 13.64 10.74
C ASN A 244 10.66 12.38 11.52
N LEU A 245 10.88 11.25 10.84
CA LEU A 245 11.27 9.99 11.50
C LEU A 245 12.71 9.98 12.04
N GLY A 246 13.49 11.02 11.77
CA GLY A 246 14.76 11.28 12.41
C GLY A 246 15.87 10.29 12.12
N TYR A 247 17.08 10.65 12.55
CA TYR A 247 18.25 9.79 12.39
C TYR A 247 18.22 8.62 13.39
N PRO A 248 18.49 7.35 12.99
CA PRO A 248 19.16 6.93 11.77
C PRO A 248 18.25 6.49 10.60
N ILE A 249 16.94 6.71 10.70
CA ILE A 249 15.99 6.38 9.63
C ILE A 249 16.18 7.37 8.47
N ASN A 250 16.09 8.67 8.77
CA ASN A 250 16.43 9.74 7.85
C ASN A 250 17.92 10.13 7.99
N THR A 251 18.55 10.38 6.86
CA THR A 251 19.97 10.65 6.71
C THR A 251 20.19 11.99 6.01
N ILE A 252 21.34 12.19 5.38
CA ILE A 252 21.61 13.36 4.53
C ILE A 252 21.29 13.09 3.06
N ASP A 253 21.04 11.82 2.70
CA ASP A 253 20.72 11.37 1.35
C ASP A 253 19.18 11.26 1.17
N ASP A 254 18.72 10.54 0.14
CA ASP A 254 17.29 10.27 -0.08
C ASP A 254 16.83 8.99 0.64
N ASP A 255 15.97 9.15 1.63
CA ASP A 255 15.28 8.10 2.37
C ASP A 255 13.80 8.02 1.96
N VAL A 256 13.43 6.90 1.33
CA VAL A 256 12.19 6.80 0.55
C VAL A 256 11.51 5.43 0.66
N HIS A 257 10.27 5.35 0.19
CA HIS A 257 9.47 4.12 0.11
C HIS A 257 9.28 3.40 1.45
N PHE A 258 9.00 4.16 2.50
CA PHE A 258 8.71 3.61 3.82
C PHE A 258 7.35 2.90 3.85
N ILE A 259 7.34 1.67 4.34
CA ILE A 259 6.15 0.89 4.64
C ILE A 259 6.24 0.31 6.05
N LEU A 260 5.10 0.15 6.71
CA LEU A 260 5.01 -0.35 8.08
C LEU A 260 4.11 -1.60 8.13
N SER A 261 4.57 -2.63 8.83
CA SER A 261 3.77 -3.83 9.12
C SER A 261 2.53 -3.48 9.93
N LEU A 262 1.48 -4.28 9.78
CA LEU A 262 0.19 -4.05 10.43
C LEU A 262 0.26 -3.94 11.97
N ASP A 263 1.22 -4.60 12.60
CA ASP A 263 1.45 -4.55 14.04
C ASP A 263 2.27 -3.32 14.49
N GLY A 264 2.71 -2.49 13.55
CA GLY A 264 3.48 -1.26 13.78
C GLY A 264 4.92 -1.49 14.23
N LYS A 265 5.45 -2.72 14.19
CA LYS A 265 6.77 -3.06 14.76
C LYS A 265 7.89 -3.20 13.74
N THR A 266 7.58 -3.55 12.51
CA THR A 266 8.56 -3.77 11.46
C THR A 266 8.28 -2.85 10.30
N ALA A 267 9.25 -2.03 9.91
CA ALA A 267 9.16 -1.28 8.66
C ALA A 267 10.17 -1.77 7.64
N TYR A 268 9.90 -1.42 6.38
CA TYR A 268 10.85 -1.55 5.29
C TYR A 268 10.92 -0.23 4.54
N TYR A 269 12.08 0.09 4.00
CA TYR A 269 12.29 1.29 3.21
C TYR A 269 13.50 1.10 2.29
N SER A 270 13.65 1.99 1.32
CA SER A 270 14.77 1.97 0.38
C SER A 270 15.73 3.11 0.68
N ALA A 271 17.02 2.81 0.78
CA ALA A 271 18.04 3.81 1.05
C ALA A 271 19.36 3.48 0.36
N VAL A 272 20.21 4.49 0.21
CA VAL A 272 21.61 4.31 -0.18
C VAL A 272 22.44 4.43 1.08
N LYS A 273 23.19 3.38 1.44
CA LYS A 273 24.09 3.39 2.61
C LYS A 273 25.44 2.81 2.24
N GLY A 274 26.51 3.29 2.87
CA GLY A 274 27.89 2.93 2.52
C GLY A 274 28.24 1.43 2.66
N GLU A 275 27.51 0.69 3.49
CA GLU A 275 27.66 -0.78 3.65
C GLU A 275 26.60 -1.58 2.89
N GLY A 276 25.92 -0.98 1.91
CA GLY A 276 24.94 -1.64 1.04
C GLY A 276 25.56 -2.69 0.11
N LEU A 277 24.71 -3.58 -0.39
CA LEU A 277 25.01 -4.59 -1.41
C LEU A 277 24.97 -4.01 -2.83
N GLY A 278 24.01 -3.11 -3.09
CA GLY A 278 23.76 -2.53 -4.39
C GLY A 278 23.74 -1.00 -4.40
N GLU A 279 23.26 -0.44 -5.49
CA GLU A 279 23.20 1.02 -5.69
C GLU A 279 22.15 1.69 -4.79
N ARG A 280 21.08 0.95 -4.49
CA ARG A 280 20.04 1.26 -3.52
C ARG A 280 19.53 -0.08 -3.02
N ASP A 281 19.35 -0.20 -1.72
CA ASP A 281 18.92 -1.45 -1.10
C ASP A 281 17.65 -1.26 -0.28
N ILE A 282 16.97 -2.37 -0.05
CA ILE A 282 15.86 -2.48 0.90
C ILE A 282 16.41 -2.87 2.28
N TYR A 283 16.01 -2.09 3.28
CA TYR A 283 16.36 -2.29 4.67
C TYR A 283 15.11 -2.60 5.50
N LYS A 284 15.28 -3.42 6.54
CA LYS A 284 14.31 -3.65 7.60
C LYS A 284 14.62 -2.72 8.78
N ILE A 285 13.58 -2.19 9.40
CA ILE A 285 13.67 -1.42 10.63
C ILE A 285 12.86 -2.13 11.71
N ASP A 286 13.49 -2.42 12.85
CA ASP A 286 12.79 -2.77 14.08
C ASP A 286 12.41 -1.48 14.82
N LEU A 287 11.11 -1.29 14.96
CA LEU A 287 10.47 -0.11 15.55
C LEU A 287 9.77 -0.43 16.87
N SER A 288 10.01 -1.62 17.44
CA SER A 288 9.37 -2.07 18.69
C SER A 288 9.64 -1.15 19.89
N GLU A 289 10.75 -0.41 19.88
CA GLU A 289 11.08 0.60 20.92
C GLU A 289 10.95 2.04 20.42
N TYR A 290 10.31 2.28 19.26
CA TYR A 290 10.32 3.59 18.64
C TYR A 290 9.17 4.49 19.15
N PRO A 291 9.47 5.56 19.92
CA PRO A 291 8.43 6.29 20.67
C PRO A 291 7.38 6.99 19.80
N ILE A 292 7.76 7.47 18.62
CA ILE A 292 6.84 8.22 17.72
C ILE A 292 5.66 7.34 17.27
N LEU A 293 5.84 6.02 17.22
CA LEU A 293 4.77 5.09 16.84
C LEU A 293 3.92 4.64 18.03
N ALA A 294 4.43 4.72 19.26
CA ALA A 294 3.73 4.28 20.47
C ALA A 294 2.44 5.08 20.73
N ASP A 295 2.45 6.37 20.40
CA ASP A 295 1.29 7.27 20.55
C ASP A 295 0.59 7.56 19.21
N GLY A 296 0.92 6.83 18.15
CA GLY A 296 0.59 7.26 16.79
C GLY A 296 0.00 6.25 15.84
N VAL A 297 0.34 4.98 15.98
CA VAL A 297 -0.16 3.93 15.10
C VAL A 297 -1.07 3.01 15.89
N THR A 298 -2.22 2.66 15.30
CA THR A 298 -3.05 1.61 15.90
C THR A 298 -2.34 0.27 15.70
N THR A 299 -1.66 -0.23 16.74
CA THR A 299 -0.83 -1.46 16.67
C THR A 299 -1.57 -2.73 17.06
N ASN A 300 -2.81 -2.63 17.52
CA ASN A 300 -3.65 -3.74 17.95
C ASN A 300 -4.64 -4.20 16.86
N LEU A 301 -4.29 -4.04 15.58
CA LEU A 301 -5.15 -4.43 14.47
C LEU A 301 -5.20 -5.95 14.28
N SER A 302 -6.31 -6.41 13.71
CA SER A 302 -6.53 -7.78 13.26
C SER A 302 -7.24 -7.75 11.92
N ILE A 303 -7.02 -8.81 11.14
CA ILE A 303 -7.57 -8.95 9.79
C ILE A 303 -8.85 -9.78 9.89
N LEU A 304 -9.92 -9.28 9.27
CA LEU A 304 -11.12 -10.05 8.99
C LEU A 304 -11.29 -10.14 7.46
N LYS A 305 -11.35 -11.37 6.96
CA LYS A 305 -11.57 -11.65 5.55
C LYS A 305 -12.45 -12.88 5.38
N GLY A 306 -12.95 -13.08 4.18
CA GLY A 306 -13.75 -14.25 3.84
C GLY A 306 -14.46 -14.06 2.52
N VAL A 307 -15.47 -14.90 2.28
CA VAL A 307 -16.22 -14.90 1.02
C VAL A 307 -17.70 -14.73 1.27
N ILE A 308 -18.35 -13.87 0.50
CA ILE A 308 -19.80 -13.72 0.45
C ILE A 308 -20.34 -14.57 -0.70
N THR A 309 -21.29 -15.45 -0.40
CA THR A 309 -21.94 -16.32 -1.37
C THR A 309 -23.45 -16.34 -1.18
N ASN A 310 -24.18 -17.08 -2.02
CA ASN A 310 -25.58 -17.44 -1.78
C ASN A 310 -25.78 -18.96 -1.69
N GLY A 311 -24.72 -19.70 -1.35
CA GLY A 311 -24.64 -21.16 -1.37
C GLY A 311 -24.20 -21.75 -2.71
N GLU A 312 -24.42 -21.04 -3.82
CA GLU A 312 -24.06 -21.51 -5.17
C GLU A 312 -23.05 -20.59 -5.85
N ASN A 313 -23.31 -19.28 -5.80
CA ASN A 313 -22.61 -18.25 -6.53
C ASN A 313 -21.91 -17.28 -5.58
N LYS A 314 -20.83 -16.68 -6.06
CA LYS A 314 -20.15 -15.58 -5.35
C LYS A 314 -20.97 -14.30 -5.48
N VAL A 315 -21.02 -13.52 -4.41
CA VAL A 315 -21.88 -12.33 -4.34
C VAL A 315 -21.06 -11.10 -4.00
N GLU A 316 -21.24 -10.05 -4.80
CA GLU A 316 -20.77 -8.70 -4.48
C GLU A 316 -21.73 -8.05 -3.49
N ALA A 317 -21.18 -7.50 -2.41
CA ALA A 317 -21.95 -6.95 -1.31
C ALA A 317 -21.21 -5.78 -0.65
N ASN A 318 -21.99 -4.84 -0.12
CA ASN A 318 -21.50 -3.79 0.78
C ASN A 318 -21.54 -4.32 2.21
N ILE A 319 -20.44 -4.15 2.95
CA ILE A 319 -20.28 -4.68 4.31
C ILE A 319 -19.95 -3.52 5.24
N GLU A 320 -20.76 -3.33 6.28
CA GLU A 320 -20.55 -2.32 7.32
C GLU A 320 -20.29 -2.99 8.66
N PHE A 321 -19.27 -2.53 9.36
CA PHE A 321 -18.88 -2.99 10.69
C PHE A 321 -19.14 -1.88 11.71
N LYS A 322 -19.86 -2.21 12.78
CA LYS A 322 -20.08 -1.33 13.94
C LYS A 322 -19.46 -1.93 15.19
N ASN A 323 -18.82 -1.09 16.00
CA ASN A 323 -18.28 -1.49 17.30
C ASN A 323 -19.39 -1.65 18.34
N GLU A 324 -19.02 -1.97 19.58
CA GLU A 324 -19.96 -2.21 20.68
C GLU A 324 -20.81 -0.98 21.05
N THR A 325 -20.36 0.23 20.69
CA THR A 325 -21.11 1.48 20.90
C THR A 325 -22.10 1.78 19.78
N GLY A 326 -22.09 0.99 18.70
CA GLY A 326 -22.88 1.23 17.50
C GLY A 326 -22.26 2.23 16.51
N ALA A 327 -21.08 2.76 16.79
CA ALA A 327 -20.32 3.59 15.86
C ALA A 327 -19.75 2.75 14.73
N ILE A 328 -19.67 3.32 13.52
CA ILE A 328 -19.10 2.64 12.35
C ILE A 328 -17.58 2.52 12.58
N ALA A 329 -17.11 1.27 12.65
CA ALA A 329 -15.70 0.94 12.78
C ALA A 329 -15.02 0.78 11.41
N GLY A 330 -15.77 0.40 10.37
CA GLY A 330 -15.25 0.26 9.02
C GLY A 330 -16.31 -0.14 8.01
N LYS A 331 -16.00 0.02 6.72
CA LYS A 331 -16.84 -0.38 5.60
C LYS A 331 -15.98 -0.99 4.51
N THR A 332 -16.38 -2.10 3.90
CA THR A 332 -15.68 -2.68 2.75
C THR A 332 -16.69 -3.24 1.77
N VAL A 333 -16.20 -3.74 0.63
CA VAL A 333 -16.99 -4.42 -0.39
C VAL A 333 -16.39 -5.78 -0.69
N SER A 334 -17.23 -6.76 -1.02
CA SER A 334 -16.74 -7.99 -1.64
C SER A 334 -16.50 -7.80 -3.15
N ASN A 335 -15.48 -8.46 -3.69
CA ASN A 335 -15.16 -8.44 -5.12
C ASN A 335 -16.02 -9.44 -5.93
N GLU A 336 -15.83 -9.50 -7.26
CA GLU A 336 -16.53 -10.44 -8.17
C GLU A 336 -16.42 -11.92 -7.76
N SER A 337 -15.37 -12.27 -7.02
CA SER A 337 -15.16 -13.62 -6.49
C SER A 337 -15.74 -13.79 -5.07
N GLY A 338 -16.50 -12.80 -4.60
CA GLY A 338 -17.14 -12.74 -3.29
C GLY A 338 -16.18 -12.40 -2.16
N ASN A 339 -14.89 -12.19 -2.40
CA ASN A 339 -13.92 -12.00 -1.32
C ASN A 339 -13.99 -10.59 -0.78
N TYR A 340 -14.01 -10.48 0.54
CA TYR A 340 -13.89 -9.21 1.24
C TYR A 340 -12.68 -9.23 2.18
N PHE A 341 -12.18 -8.05 2.50
CA PHE A 341 -11.05 -7.85 3.40
C PHE A 341 -11.25 -6.54 4.17
N ILE A 342 -10.90 -6.56 5.46
CA ILE A 342 -10.80 -5.35 6.28
C ILE A 342 -9.83 -5.57 7.44
N THR A 343 -9.21 -4.49 7.91
CA THR A 343 -8.48 -4.41 9.18
C THR A 343 -9.32 -3.65 10.20
N LEU A 344 -9.43 -4.19 11.41
CA LEU A 344 -10.16 -3.60 12.52
C LEU A 344 -9.36 -3.77 13.81
N ALA A 345 -9.66 -2.98 14.85
CA ALA A 345 -9.06 -3.20 16.16
C ALA A 345 -9.42 -4.60 16.69
N GLY A 346 -8.43 -5.37 17.10
CA GLY A 346 -8.60 -6.69 17.71
C GLY A 346 -9.00 -6.58 19.19
N GLY A 347 -9.58 -7.65 19.73
CA GLY A 347 -10.10 -7.72 21.11
C GLY A 347 -11.54 -7.23 21.24
N HIS A 348 -12.25 -7.06 20.12
CA HIS A 348 -13.57 -6.47 20.05
C HIS A 348 -14.59 -7.42 19.42
N THR A 349 -15.87 -7.15 19.67
CA THR A 349 -16.98 -7.79 18.94
C THR A 349 -17.67 -6.75 18.06
N TYR A 350 -17.76 -7.06 16.77
CA TYR A 350 -18.37 -6.19 15.77
C TYR A 350 -19.75 -6.69 15.37
N SER A 351 -20.70 -5.76 15.24
CA SER A 351 -21.93 -5.98 14.48
C SER A 351 -21.66 -5.77 13.00
N ILE A 352 -21.96 -6.76 12.18
CA ILE A 352 -21.76 -6.74 10.73
C ILE A 352 -23.11 -6.62 10.07
N THR A 353 -23.23 -5.72 9.10
CA THR A 353 -24.37 -5.65 8.18
C THR A 353 -23.88 -5.88 6.76
N ILE A 354 -24.47 -6.86 6.06
CA ILE A 354 -24.14 -7.19 4.67
C ILE A 354 -25.35 -6.91 3.79
N ASN A 355 -25.16 -6.08 2.78
CA ASN A 355 -26.22 -5.68 1.84
C ASN A 355 -25.78 -5.93 0.40
N ALA A 356 -26.59 -6.68 -0.34
CA ALA A 356 -26.42 -6.90 -1.78
C ALA A 356 -27.78 -6.75 -2.49
N SER A 357 -27.77 -6.18 -3.70
CA SER A 357 -29.00 -6.01 -4.48
C SER A 357 -29.63 -7.35 -4.82
N GLY A 358 -30.93 -7.51 -4.55
CA GLY A 358 -31.65 -8.77 -4.76
C GLY A 358 -31.49 -9.81 -3.64
N TYR A 359 -30.89 -9.45 -2.50
CA TYR A 359 -30.70 -10.33 -1.34
C TYR A 359 -31.31 -9.73 -0.07
N GLN A 360 -31.70 -10.59 0.86
CA GLN A 360 -32.06 -10.16 2.22
C GLN A 360 -30.80 -9.63 2.94
N PRO A 361 -30.87 -8.44 3.58
CA PRO A 361 -29.78 -7.96 4.41
C PRO A 361 -29.45 -8.96 5.52
N LEU A 362 -28.17 -9.27 5.68
CA LEU A 362 -27.68 -10.12 6.78
C LEU A 362 -27.12 -9.22 7.89
N ALA A 363 -27.48 -9.52 9.14
CA ALA A 363 -26.90 -8.88 10.31
C ALA A 363 -26.40 -9.93 11.30
N GLU A 364 -25.10 -9.91 11.60
CA GLU A 364 -24.45 -10.86 12.51
C GLU A 364 -23.49 -10.17 13.49
N LYS A 365 -22.98 -10.94 14.44
CA LYS A 365 -21.89 -10.50 15.32
C LYS A 365 -20.66 -11.35 15.07
N VAL A 366 -19.50 -10.71 14.99
CA VAL A 366 -18.21 -11.39 14.87
C VAL A 366 -17.27 -10.88 15.93
N GLU A 367 -16.82 -11.80 16.79
CA GLU A 367 -15.67 -11.56 17.65
C GLU A 367 -14.39 -11.56 16.81
N LEU A 368 -13.57 -10.52 16.96
CA LEU A 368 -12.27 -10.41 16.33
C LEU A 368 -11.20 -10.34 17.42
N PRO A 369 -10.59 -11.47 17.81
CA PRO A 369 -9.53 -11.51 18.82
C PRO A 369 -8.33 -10.66 18.46
N LEU A 370 -7.63 -10.18 19.50
CA LEU A 370 -6.31 -9.55 19.34
C LEU A 370 -5.23 -10.62 19.19
N GLY A 371 -4.32 -10.41 18.25
CA GLY A 371 -3.17 -11.30 18.06
C GLY A 371 -2.15 -11.24 19.19
N LYS A 372 -1.57 -12.39 19.55
CA LYS A 372 -0.54 -12.51 20.59
C LYS A 372 0.85 -12.44 19.97
N GLY A 373 1.37 -11.22 19.81
CA GLY A 373 2.72 -10.98 19.29
C GLY A 373 2.82 -10.93 17.75
N THR A 374 1.79 -11.38 17.04
CA THR A 374 1.63 -11.25 15.58
C THR A 374 0.21 -10.79 15.25
N THR A 375 -0.02 -10.30 14.03
CA THR A 375 -1.36 -10.07 13.49
C THR A 375 -2.26 -11.31 13.63
N PHE A 376 -3.48 -11.15 14.14
CA PHE A 376 -4.51 -12.18 14.10
C PHE A 376 -5.30 -12.07 12.79
N ILE A 377 -5.60 -13.22 12.17
CA ILE A 377 -6.38 -13.30 10.93
C ILE A 377 -7.59 -14.19 11.19
N LYS A 378 -8.78 -13.64 10.99
CA LYS A 378 -10.05 -14.38 11.02
C LYS A 378 -10.58 -14.55 9.61
N GLU A 379 -10.80 -15.80 9.22
CA GLU A 379 -11.56 -16.17 8.03
C GLU A 379 -13.03 -16.36 8.44
N ASN A 380 -13.94 -15.60 7.85
CA ASN A 380 -15.38 -15.68 8.15
C ASN A 380 -16.20 -15.45 6.87
N SER A 381 -16.80 -16.50 6.33
CA SER A 381 -17.64 -16.42 5.13
C SER A 381 -19.11 -16.34 5.50
N PHE A 382 -19.92 -15.73 4.62
CA PHE A 382 -21.36 -15.55 4.86
C PHE A 382 -22.15 -15.93 3.61
N ASP A 383 -23.33 -16.52 3.84
CA ASP A 383 -24.27 -16.87 2.78
C ASP A 383 -25.50 -15.97 2.85
N LEU A 384 -25.76 -15.25 1.77
CA LEU A 384 -26.92 -14.38 1.63
C LEU A 384 -28.12 -15.16 1.07
N VAL A 385 -29.30 -14.84 1.58
CA VAL A 385 -30.57 -15.41 1.08
C VAL A 385 -31.09 -14.53 -0.06
N GLN A 386 -31.22 -15.11 -1.25
CA GLN A 386 -31.77 -14.41 -2.41
C GLN A 386 -33.25 -14.10 -2.21
N LEU A 387 -33.67 -12.88 -2.53
CA LEU A 387 -35.08 -12.50 -2.51
C LEU A 387 -35.83 -13.18 -3.65
N PRO A 388 -37.11 -13.55 -3.45
CA PRO A 388 -37.94 -14.06 -4.53
C PRO A 388 -38.00 -13.03 -5.67
N ALA A 389 -37.95 -13.52 -6.91
CA ALA A 389 -38.11 -12.66 -8.08
C ALA A 389 -39.49 -11.97 -8.01
N PRO A 390 -39.60 -10.67 -8.37
CA PRO A 390 -40.88 -10.01 -8.42
C PRO A 390 -41.82 -10.77 -9.37
N GLU A 391 -43.04 -11.07 -8.91
CA GLU A 391 -44.08 -11.64 -9.77
C GLU A 391 -44.32 -10.69 -10.94
N LYS A 392 -44.26 -11.24 -12.17
CA LYS A 392 -44.38 -10.49 -13.42
C LYS A 392 -45.80 -10.05 -13.73
#